data_AF-A0A166H7X1-F1
#
_entry.id   AF-A0A166H7X1-F1
#
_cell.length_a   1.000
_cell.length_b   1.000
_cell.length_c   1.000
_cell.angle_alpha   90.00
_cell.angle_beta   90.00
_cell.angle_gamma   90.00
#
_symmetry.space_group_name_H-M   'P 1'
#
loop_
_entity.id
_entity.type
_entity.pdbx_description
1 polymer ?
#
loop_
_entity_poly.entity_id
_entity_poly.type
_entity_poly.pdbx_seq_one_letter_code
_entity_poly.pdbx_strand_id
1 'polypeptide(L)'
;MGGLSSSCIVLLLVLQASCIAWGSEYNYVDALDKSLMFFEAQRSGKLPQNQRVKWRGDSGLSDGFKQGVDLVGGYYDAGDHVKFGLPMAYSVTMLAWGVIEFRKEIMELDQMGNALAAIKWGADYFIKAHPQPNVLWAQAST
;
A
#
# COMPACT_ATOMS: atom_id res chain seq x y z
N MET A 1 -36.77 -16.79 -51.80
CA MET A 1 -35.74 -16.56 -50.76
C MET A 1 -35.36 -15.09 -50.81
N GLY A 2 -36.01 -14.24 -50.03
CA GLY A 2 -35.79 -12.79 -50.06
C GLY A 2 -34.56 -12.42 -49.25
N GLY A 3 -33.54 -11.81 -49.88
CA GLY A 3 -32.36 -11.29 -49.19
C GLY A 3 -32.73 -10.09 -48.32
N LEU A 4 -32.05 -9.94 -47.18
CA LEU A 4 -32.20 -8.76 -46.33
C LEU A 4 -31.82 -7.50 -47.13
N SER A 5 -32.67 -6.46 -47.04
CA SER A 5 -32.43 -5.15 -47.65
C SER A 5 -31.14 -4.52 -47.11
N SER A 6 -30.40 -3.82 -47.96
CA SER A 6 -29.18 -3.08 -47.59
C SER A 6 -29.43 -2.09 -46.44
N SER A 7 -30.63 -1.51 -46.37
CA SER A 7 -31.06 -0.64 -45.26
C SER A 7 -31.18 -1.39 -43.93
N CYS A 8 -31.56 -2.67 -43.94
CA CYS A 8 -31.60 -3.51 -42.74
C CYS A 8 -30.19 -3.86 -42.24
N ILE A 9 -29.23 -4.06 -43.15
CA ILE A 9 -27.82 -4.34 -42.81
C ILE A 9 -27.18 -3.11 -42.16
N VAL A 10 -27.42 -1.91 -42.72
CA VAL A 10 -26.92 -0.65 -42.14
C VAL A 10 -27.54 -0.39 -40.77
N LEU A 11 -28.85 -0.64 -40.59
CA LEU A 11 -29.52 -0.50 -39.29
C LEU A 11 -28.97 -1.48 -38.24
N LEU A 12 -28.69 -2.73 -38.64
CA LEU A 12 -28.07 -3.75 -37.79
C LEU A 12 -26.64 -3.38 -37.37
N LEU A 13 -25.84 -2.80 -38.27
CA LEU A 13 -24.49 -2.33 -37.97
C LEU A 13 -24.49 -1.11 -37.03
N VAL A 14 -25.43 -0.18 -37.22
CA VAL A 14 -25.61 0.97 -36.32
C VAL A 14 -26.10 0.52 -34.93
N LEU A 15 -26.99 -0.48 -34.85
CA LEU A 15 -27.44 -1.06 -33.59
C LEU A 15 -26.34 -1.86 -32.86
N GLN A 16 -25.41 -2.49 -33.58
CA GLN A 16 -24.24 -3.14 -32.99
C GLN A 16 -23.22 -2.13 -32.44
N ALA A 17 -23.10 -0.95 -33.05
CA ALA A 17 -22.22 0.11 -32.56
C ALA A 17 -22.70 0.75 -31.24
N SER A 18 -24.01 0.71 -30.95
CA SER A 18 -24.60 1.21 -29.70
C SER A 18 -24.33 0.30 -28.49
N CYS A 19 -23.84 -0.92 -28.71
CA CYS A 19 -23.64 -1.94 -27.68
C CYS A 19 -22.15 -2.18 -27.36
N ILE A 20 -21.28 -1.20 -27.63
CA ILE A 20 -19.98 -1.18 -26.95
C ILE A 20 -20.30 -0.86 -25.49
N ALA A 21 -20.43 -1.88 -24.67
CA ALA A 21 -20.45 -1.71 -23.22
C ALA A 21 -19.16 -0.99 -22.85
N TRP A 22 -19.27 0.26 -22.41
CA TRP A 22 -18.17 0.97 -21.76
C TRP A 22 -17.96 0.28 -20.41
N GLY A 23 -17.24 -0.84 -20.41
CA GLY A 23 -16.62 -1.34 -19.21
C GLY A 23 -15.60 -0.29 -18.78
N SER A 24 -15.85 0.39 -17.66
CA SER A 24 -14.87 1.23 -17.02
C SER A 24 -13.64 0.37 -16.69
N GLU A 25 -12.58 0.50 -17.47
CA GLU A 25 -11.30 -0.12 -17.16
C GLU A 25 -10.67 0.61 -15.97
N TYR A 26 -10.36 -0.12 -14.91
CA TYR A 26 -9.74 0.46 -13.72
C TYR A 26 -8.23 0.63 -13.95
N ASN A 27 -7.69 1.80 -13.58
CA ASN A 27 -6.26 2.05 -13.63
C ASN A 27 -5.56 1.41 -12.42
N TYR A 28 -5.20 0.13 -12.54
CA TYR A 28 -4.53 -0.61 -11.47
C TYR A 28 -3.10 -0.13 -11.19
N VAL A 29 -2.46 0.55 -12.14
CA VAL A 29 -1.14 1.16 -11.93
C VAL A 29 -1.23 2.30 -10.92
N ASP A 30 -2.18 3.21 -11.13
CA ASP A 30 -2.47 4.31 -10.22
C ASP A 30 -2.96 3.81 -8.85
N ALA A 31 -3.77 2.75 -8.84
CA ALA A 31 -4.23 2.13 -7.60
C ALA A 31 -3.07 1.53 -6.78
N LEU A 32 -2.13 0.84 -7.43
CA LEU A 32 -0.95 0.27 -6.76
C LEU A 32 -0.04 1.37 -6.20
N ASP A 33 0.25 2.41 -6.98
CA ASP A 33 1.10 3.52 -6.53
C ASP A 33 0.50 4.21 -5.29
N LYS A 34 -0.81 4.49 -5.33
CA LYS A 34 -1.53 5.08 -4.20
C LYS A 34 -1.63 4.16 -2.98
N SER A 35 -1.76 2.84 -3.20
CA SER A 35 -1.73 1.86 -2.10
C SER A 35 -0.38 1.89 -1.36
N LEU A 36 0.74 2.05 -2.08
CA LEU A 36 2.05 2.20 -1.45
C LEU A 36 2.22 3.57 -0.79
N MET A 37 1.67 4.64 -1.38
CA MET A 37 1.63 5.96 -0.74
C MET A 37 0.81 5.96 0.56
N PHE A 38 -0.22 5.12 0.69
CA PHE A 38 -0.96 4.97 1.95
C PHE A 38 -0.04 4.51 3.09
N PHE A 39 0.87 3.56 2.86
CA PHE A 39 1.86 3.20 3.87
C PHE A 39 2.74 4.39 4.26
N GLU A 40 3.22 5.18 3.30
CA GLU A 40 3.97 6.42 3.61
C GLU A 40 3.17 7.39 4.49
N ALA A 41 1.87 7.51 4.21
CA ALA A 41 0.95 8.35 4.96
C ALA A 41 0.70 7.84 6.40
N GLN A 42 0.99 6.57 6.70
CA GLN A 42 0.84 5.98 8.03
C GLN A 42 2.14 5.92 8.85
N ARG A 43 3.29 6.31 8.30
CA ARG A 43 4.59 6.20 9.01
C ARG A 43 4.63 7.01 10.30
N SER A 44 4.96 6.40 11.43
CA SER A 44 5.40 7.08 12.66
C SER A 44 6.92 7.21 12.69
N GLY A 45 7.46 8.15 13.46
CA GLY A 45 8.89 8.35 13.65
C GLY A 45 9.45 9.51 12.84
N LYS A 46 10.78 9.51 12.68
CA LYS A 46 11.51 10.51 11.88
C LYS A 46 11.39 10.15 10.39
N LEU A 47 10.69 10.98 9.63
CA LEU A 47 10.37 10.69 8.23
C LEU A 47 11.59 10.88 7.32
N PRO A 48 11.71 10.06 6.26
CA PRO A 48 12.80 10.21 5.31
C PRO A 48 12.58 11.45 4.44
N GLN A 49 13.67 12.17 4.10
CA GLN A 49 13.60 13.43 3.36
C GLN A 49 12.96 13.28 1.97
N ASN A 50 13.10 12.10 1.36
CA ASN A 50 12.54 11.79 0.04
C ASN A 50 11.10 11.25 0.09
N GLN A 51 10.40 11.29 1.24
CA GLN A 51 8.99 10.87 1.33
C GLN A 51 8.10 11.65 0.37
N ARG A 52 7.15 10.96 -0.29
CA ARG A 52 6.23 11.56 -1.27
C ARG A 52 5.07 12.29 -0.61
N VAL A 53 4.60 11.80 0.53
CA VAL A 53 3.50 12.40 1.31
C VAL A 53 3.99 13.62 2.09
N LYS A 54 3.81 14.83 1.53
CA LYS A 54 4.39 16.09 2.02
C LYS A 54 3.68 16.76 3.20
N TRP A 55 2.44 16.37 3.51
CA TRP A 55 1.67 16.95 4.62
C TRP A 55 1.95 16.25 5.96
N ARG A 56 2.62 15.09 5.95
CA ARG A 56 3.10 14.40 7.16
C ARG A 56 4.42 15.02 7.62
N GLY A 57 4.63 15.04 8.94
CA GLY A 57 5.89 15.44 9.58
C GLY A 57 6.37 14.41 10.60
N ASP A 58 7.57 14.63 11.16
CA ASP A 58 8.14 13.79 12.21
C ASP A 58 7.18 13.68 13.41
N SER A 59 6.94 12.45 13.90
CA SER A 59 6.01 12.17 14.99
C SER A 59 6.48 10.98 15.83
N GLY A 60 5.94 10.76 17.03
CA GLY A 60 6.27 9.57 17.85
C GLY A 60 7.75 9.46 18.24
N LEU A 61 8.47 10.58 18.32
CA LEU A 61 9.94 10.60 18.53
C LEU A 61 10.38 10.18 19.93
N SER A 62 9.44 10.07 20.88
CA SER A 62 9.68 9.64 22.25
C SER A 62 9.13 8.25 22.56
N ASP A 63 8.67 7.50 21.54
CA ASP A 63 8.04 6.20 21.74
C ASP A 63 9.03 5.21 22.37
N GLY A 64 8.64 4.65 23.52
CA GLY A 64 9.47 3.71 24.30
C GLY A 64 10.44 4.36 25.28
N PHE A 65 10.64 5.69 25.23
CA PHE A 65 11.64 6.38 26.05
C PHE A 65 11.46 6.15 27.56
N LYS A 66 10.22 6.21 28.05
CA LYS A 66 9.91 5.99 29.48
C LYS A 66 10.21 4.57 29.95
N GLN A 67 10.31 3.61 29.03
CA GLN A 67 10.62 2.21 29.27
C GLN A 67 12.08 1.88 28.95
N GLY A 68 12.90 2.86 28.56
CA GLY A 68 14.31 2.66 28.24
C GLY A 68 14.56 1.91 26.93
N VAL A 69 13.61 1.95 25.99
CA VAL A 69 13.71 1.29 24.68
C VAL A 69 13.43 2.29 23.55
N ASP A 70 14.06 2.09 22.39
CA ASP A 70 13.72 2.86 21.18
C ASP A 70 12.60 2.15 20.42
N LEU A 71 11.40 2.71 20.45
CA LEU A 71 10.27 2.23 19.65
C LEU A 71 9.86 3.25 18.58
N VAL A 72 10.72 4.20 18.21
CA VAL A 72 10.46 5.18 17.16
C VAL A 72 10.42 4.48 15.79
N GLY A 73 9.39 4.75 14.98
CA GLY A 73 9.19 4.14 13.66
C GLY A 73 7.86 3.39 13.54
N GLY A 74 7.76 2.54 12.51
CA GLY A 74 6.58 1.72 12.27
C GLY A 74 5.40 2.51 11.70
N TYR A 75 4.22 1.89 11.71
CA TYR A 75 2.99 2.47 11.16
C TYR A 75 1.96 2.72 12.26
N TYR A 76 1.22 3.82 12.13
CA TYR A 76 -0.04 3.98 12.84
C TYR A 76 -1.09 3.05 12.22
N ASP A 77 -1.91 2.44 13.07
CA ASP A 77 -2.76 1.31 12.67
C ASP A 77 -3.91 1.72 11.74
N ALA A 78 -4.61 2.80 12.08
CA ALA A 78 -5.76 3.28 11.33
C ALA A 78 -5.80 4.81 11.27
N GLY A 79 -6.94 5.42 11.63
CA GLY A 79 -7.09 6.87 11.75
C GLY A 79 -6.61 7.44 13.10
N ASP A 80 -6.06 6.59 13.96
CA ASP A 80 -5.49 6.94 15.24
C ASP A 80 -3.96 6.99 15.17
N HIS A 81 -3.30 7.05 16.33
CA HIS A 81 -1.84 7.13 16.43
C HIS A 81 -1.25 6.00 17.29
N VAL A 82 -1.99 4.91 17.52
CA VAL A 82 -1.46 3.73 18.19
C VAL A 82 -0.79 2.83 17.17
N LYS A 83 0.33 2.23 17.57
CA LYS A 83 1.03 1.20 16.80
C LYS A 83 0.63 -0.16 17.36
N PHE A 84 -0.39 -0.78 16.77
CA PHE A 84 -0.78 -2.14 17.10
C PHE A 84 0.10 -3.14 16.35
N GLY A 85 0.93 -3.89 17.08
CA GLY A 85 1.95 -4.76 16.48
C GLY A 85 1.39 -5.91 15.64
N LEU A 86 0.26 -6.50 16.06
CA LEU A 86 -0.36 -7.61 15.34
C LEU A 86 -0.87 -7.22 13.93
N PRO A 87 -1.77 -6.24 13.76
CA PRO A 87 -2.22 -5.82 12.43
C PRO A 87 -1.09 -5.21 11.58
N MET A 88 -0.12 -4.54 12.19
CA MET A 88 1.07 -4.08 11.47
C MET A 88 1.88 -5.26 10.91
N ALA A 89 2.13 -6.30 11.72
CA ALA A 89 2.90 -7.47 11.30
C ALA A 89 2.19 -8.24 10.19
N TYR A 90 0.87 -8.40 10.31
CA TYR A 90 0.05 -8.95 9.25
C TYR A 90 0.19 -8.14 7.94
N SER A 91 0.02 -6.82 8.01
CA SER A 91 0.06 -5.95 6.84
C SER A 91 1.42 -5.99 6.13
N VAL A 92 2.53 -5.94 6.88
CA VAL A 92 3.89 -6.04 6.34
C VAL A 92 4.14 -7.42 5.73
N THR A 93 3.63 -8.48 6.35
CA THR A 93 3.75 -9.85 5.82
C THR A 93 2.99 -10.00 4.51
N MET A 94 1.76 -9.52 4.44
CA MET A 94 0.94 -9.57 3.22
C MET A 94 1.54 -8.72 2.10
N LEU A 95 2.11 -7.55 2.42
CA LEU A 95 2.82 -6.74 1.45
C LEU A 95 4.06 -7.47 0.90
N ALA A 96 4.86 -8.09 1.78
CA ALA A 96 6.02 -8.88 1.37
C ALA A 96 5.63 -10.09 0.52
N TRP A 97 4.57 -10.80 0.88
CA TRP A 97 4.05 -11.90 0.08
C TRP A 97 3.58 -11.41 -1.30
N GLY A 98 2.82 -10.32 -1.36
CA GLY A 98 2.42 -9.72 -2.64
C GLY A 98 3.62 -9.35 -3.53
N VAL A 99 4.70 -8.83 -2.95
CA VAL A 99 5.95 -8.53 -3.69
C VAL A 99 6.63 -9.79 -4.21
N ILE A 100 6.61 -10.89 -3.45
CA ILE A 100 7.18 -12.18 -3.88
C ILE A 100 6.36 -12.75 -5.04
N GLU A 101 5.03 -12.77 -4.90
CA GLU A 101 4.12 -13.39 -5.87
C GLU A 101 4.08 -12.60 -7.20
N PHE A 102 3.96 -11.27 -7.12
CA PHE A 102 3.79 -10.37 -8.28
C PHE A 102 5.07 -9.60 -8.61
N ARG A 103 6.22 -10.24 -8.38
CA ARG A 103 7.55 -9.59 -8.52
C ARG A 103 7.74 -8.96 -9.88
N LYS A 104 7.34 -9.67 -10.95
CA LYS A 104 7.53 -9.23 -12.34
C LYS A 104 6.76 -7.93 -12.60
N GLU A 105 5.48 -7.93 -12.28
CA GLU A 105 4.55 -6.82 -12.49
C GLU A 105 5.00 -5.59 -11.69
N ILE A 106 5.40 -5.78 -10.43
CA ILE A 106 5.88 -4.69 -9.57
C ILE A 106 7.17 -4.06 -10.11
N MET A 107 8.06 -4.86 -10.71
CA MET A 107 9.26 -4.33 -11.39
C MET A 107 8.91 -3.61 -12.69
N GLU A 108 8.01 -4.17 -13.52
CA GLU A 108 7.57 -3.55 -14.77
C GLU A 108 6.88 -2.20 -14.54
N LEU A 109 6.22 -2.03 -13.40
CA LEU A 109 5.57 -0.78 -12.98
C LEU A 109 6.49 0.18 -12.20
N ASP A 110 7.79 -0.13 -12.05
CA ASP A 110 8.76 0.65 -11.28
C ASP A 110 8.36 0.89 -9.81
N GLN A 111 7.59 -0.04 -9.21
CA GLN A 111 7.10 0.06 -7.83
C GLN A 111 7.96 -0.70 -6.82
N MET A 112 8.96 -1.46 -7.28
CA MET A 112 9.80 -2.29 -6.40
C MET A 112 10.49 -1.48 -5.30
N GLY A 113 10.99 -0.28 -5.62
CA GLY A 113 11.62 0.60 -4.63
C GLY A 113 10.64 1.05 -3.53
N ASN A 114 9.43 1.46 -3.92
CA ASN A 114 8.39 1.90 -2.99
C ASN A 114 7.90 0.73 -2.11
N ALA A 115 7.69 -0.44 -2.69
CA ALA A 115 7.26 -1.63 -1.98
C ALA A 115 8.30 -2.10 -0.94
N LEU A 116 9.58 -2.17 -1.34
CA LEU A 116 10.66 -2.53 -0.41
C LEU A 116 10.84 -1.47 0.68
N ALA A 117 10.69 -0.18 0.38
CA ALA A 117 10.74 0.88 1.38
C ALA A 117 9.60 0.75 2.41
N ALA A 118 8.39 0.36 1.97
CA ALA A 118 7.26 0.13 2.85
C ALA A 118 7.45 -1.11 3.73
N ILE A 119 7.94 -2.23 3.17
CA ILE A 119 8.26 -3.43 3.95
C ILE A 119 9.36 -3.14 4.97
N LYS A 120 10.45 -2.50 4.54
CA LYS A 120 11.59 -2.18 5.39
C LYS A 120 11.18 -1.31 6.58
N TRP A 121 10.34 -0.30 6.37
CA TRP A 121 9.90 0.58 7.45
C TRP A 121 9.21 -0.17 8.60
N GLY A 122 8.35 -1.14 8.26
CA GLY A 122 7.70 -2.01 9.24
C GLY A 122 8.66 -3.02 9.86
N ALA A 123 9.51 -3.65 9.05
CA ALA A 123 10.50 -4.63 9.52
C ALA A 123 11.53 -4.02 10.48
N ASP A 124 12.03 -2.82 10.19
CA ASP A 124 12.95 -2.08 11.07
C ASP A 124 12.31 -1.82 12.44
N TYR A 125 11.00 -1.51 12.46
CA TYR A 125 10.26 -1.35 13.71
C TYR A 125 10.14 -2.67 14.49
N PHE A 126 9.90 -3.81 13.83
CA PHE A 126 9.86 -5.10 14.53
C PHE A 126 11.22 -5.50 15.11
N ILE A 127 12.32 -5.17 14.45
CA ILE A 127 13.67 -5.37 15.00
C ILE A 127 13.83 -4.57 16.28
N LYS A 128 13.41 -3.29 16.30
CA LYS A 128 13.41 -2.46 17.50
C LYS A 128 12.49 -2.97 18.60
N ALA A 129 11.30 -3.44 18.23
CA ALA A 129 10.32 -4.00 19.15
C ALA A 129 10.76 -5.34 19.77
N HIS A 130 11.79 -5.98 19.23
CA HIS A 130 12.38 -7.22 19.75
C HIS A 130 13.82 -7.01 20.27
N PRO A 131 14.02 -6.22 21.34
CA PRO A 131 15.36 -5.84 21.80
C PRO A 131 16.15 -6.98 22.45
N GLN A 132 15.49 -8.08 22.84
CA GLN A 132 16.09 -9.24 23.50
C GLN A 132 15.37 -10.53 23.07
N PRO A 133 16.01 -11.71 23.13
CA PRO A 133 15.47 -12.96 22.56
C PRO A 133 14.07 -13.36 23.00
N ASN A 134 13.63 -12.95 24.20
CA ASN A 134 12.33 -13.31 24.77
C ASN A 134 11.48 -12.08 25.14
N VAL A 135 11.79 -10.91 24.57
CA VAL A 135 11.05 -9.66 24.84
C VAL A 135 10.50 -9.12 23.53
N LEU A 136 9.19 -8.90 23.48
CA LEU A 136 8.52 -8.29 22.33
C LEU A 136 7.58 -7.18 22.78
N TRP A 137 7.79 -5.98 22.25
CA TRP A 137 6.90 -4.84 22.43
C TRP A 137 5.77 -4.90 21.41
N ALA A 138 4.60 -5.39 21.84
CA ALA A 138 3.46 -5.61 20.96
C ALA A 138 2.65 -4.34 20.65
N GLN A 139 2.81 -3.27 21.43
CA GLN A 139 2.07 -2.03 21.26
C GLN A 139 2.89 -0.84 21.75
N ALA A 140 2.78 0.29 21.06
CA ALA A 140 3.24 1.57 21.56
C ALA A 140 2.29 2.70 21.13
N SER A 141 2.15 3.70 21.99
CA SER A 141 1.44 4.94 21.75
C SER A 141 2.31 6.08 22.24
N THR A 142 2.21 7.21 21.55
CA THR A 142 2.61 8.52 22.09
C THR A 142 1.84 8.87 23.35
#